data_AF-A0A3D4CI62-F1
#
_entry.id   AF-A0A3D4CI62-F1
#
_cell.length_a   1.000
_cell.length_b   1.000
_cell.length_c   1.000
_cell.angle_alpha   90.00
_cell.angle_beta   90.00
_cell.angle_gamma   90.00
#
_symmetry.space_group_name_H-M   'P 1'
#
loop_
_entity.id
_entity.type
_entity.pdbx_description
1 polymer ?
#
loop_
_entity_poly.entity_id
_entity_poly.type
_entity_poly.pdbx_seq_one_letter_code
_entity_poly.pdbx_strand_id
1 'polypeptide(L)'
;MKNLKKIFLTVLLLTGIFVQGQTPPTKTRILFILDASQSMLGQWEGKQKIKIATSLLSNLMDSLKHVKNVQVALRVYGHQFSVAQGKRSCEDTKLEVPFSYNNYEAIKKKLKSLHPVGTTPIAYSLQKSADDFPPCSN
;
A
#
# COMPACT_ATOMS: atom_id res chain seq x y z
N MET A 1 -63.74 -19.98 -15.17
CA MET A 1 -62.35 -20.04 -15.68
C MET A 1 -61.93 -18.87 -16.60
N LYS A 2 -62.70 -17.77 -16.74
CA LYS A 2 -62.30 -16.61 -17.57
C LYS A 2 -61.58 -15.48 -16.80
N ASN A 3 -61.69 -15.46 -15.47
CA ASN A 3 -61.10 -14.41 -14.61
C ASN A 3 -59.70 -14.75 -14.08
N LEU A 4 -59.25 -16.02 -14.21
CA LEU A 4 -57.95 -16.47 -13.72
C LEU A 4 -56.79 -15.99 -14.62
N LYS A 5 -57.03 -15.86 -15.93
CA LYS A 5 -56.05 -15.31 -16.88
C LYS A 5 -55.76 -13.83 -16.65
N LYS A 6 -56.74 -13.05 -16.15
CA LYS A 6 -56.55 -11.62 -15.87
C LYS A 6 -55.66 -11.39 -14.66
N ILE A 7 -55.80 -12.23 -13.63
CA ILE A 7 -54.96 -12.18 -12.41
C ILE A 7 -53.51 -12.54 -12.73
N PHE A 8 -53.28 -13.52 -13.60
CA PHE A 8 -51.93 -13.93 -14.00
C PHE A 8 -51.18 -12.84 -14.79
N LEU A 9 -51.91 -11.99 -15.53
CA LEU A 9 -51.32 -10.89 -16.30
C LEU A 9 -50.95 -9.68 -15.42
N THR A 10 -51.58 -9.50 -14.26
CA THR A 10 -51.29 -8.38 -13.35
C THR A 10 -50.09 -8.64 -12.45
N VAL A 11 -49.78 -9.90 -12.13
CA VAL A 11 -48.64 -10.27 -11.27
C VAL A 11 -47.30 -10.18 -12.02
N LEU A 12 -47.30 -10.31 -13.35
CA LEU A 12 -46.08 -10.23 -14.17
C LEU A 12 -45.52 -8.80 -14.29
N LEU A 13 -46.30 -7.76 -13.94
CA LEU A 13 -45.90 -6.37 -14.10
C LEU A 13 -45.16 -5.76 -12.88
N LEU A 14 -45.06 -6.47 -11.76
CA LEU A 14 -44.42 -5.96 -10.53
C LEU A 14 -42.99 -6.46 -10.30
N THR A 15 -42.45 -7.33 -11.15
CA THR A 15 -41.03 -7.70 -11.11
C THR A 15 -40.20 -6.72 -11.93
N GLY A 16 -40.23 -5.45 -11.53
CA GLY A 16 -39.21 -4.48 -11.95
C GLY A 16 -37.88 -4.91 -11.37
N ILE A 17 -37.07 -5.61 -12.16
CA ILE A 17 -35.71 -5.99 -11.77
C ILE A 17 -34.92 -4.68 -11.63
N PHE A 18 -34.68 -4.25 -10.39
CA PHE A 18 -33.70 -3.24 -10.09
C PHE A 18 -32.31 -3.83 -10.40
N VAL A 19 -31.86 -3.70 -11.64
CA VAL A 19 -30.46 -3.93 -11.99
C VAL A 19 -29.68 -2.74 -11.44
N GLN A 20 -29.26 -2.83 -10.17
CA GLN A 20 -28.17 -1.97 -9.69
C GLN A 20 -26.90 -2.43 -10.40
N GLY A 21 -26.48 -1.67 -11.41
CA GLY A 21 -25.12 -1.76 -11.94
C GLY A 21 -24.12 -1.30 -10.88
N GLN A 22 -23.77 -2.17 -9.94
CA GLN A 22 -22.62 -1.90 -9.07
C GLN A 22 -21.38 -2.02 -9.94
N THR A 23 -20.69 -0.91 -10.17
CA THR A 23 -19.32 -0.96 -10.66
C THR A 23 -18.51 -1.81 -9.68
N PRO A 24 -17.77 -2.83 -10.15
CA PRO A 24 -16.94 -3.63 -9.26
C PRO A 24 -16.02 -2.67 -8.51
N PRO A 25 -15.88 -2.84 -7.18
CA PRO A 25 -15.22 -1.84 -6.39
C PRO A 25 -13.78 -1.67 -6.85
N THR A 26 -13.40 -0.43 -7.17
CA THR A 26 -12.11 -0.11 -7.75
C THR A 26 -10.99 -0.51 -6.79
N LYS A 27 -10.04 -1.30 -7.30
CA LYS A 27 -8.83 -1.67 -6.56
C LYS A 27 -7.89 -0.48 -6.49
N THR A 28 -7.51 -0.07 -5.28
CA THR A 28 -6.49 0.96 -5.05
C THR A 28 -5.19 0.33 -4.62
N ARG A 29 -4.08 0.71 -5.26
CA ARG A 29 -2.73 0.25 -4.91
C ARG A 29 -1.91 1.43 -4.40
N ILE A 30 -1.36 1.31 -3.19
CA ILE A 30 -0.51 2.34 -2.58
C ILE A 30 0.88 1.74 -2.33
N LEU A 31 1.89 2.30 -3.01
CA LEU A 31 3.29 2.00 -2.71
C LEU A 31 3.85 3.04 -1.76
N PHE A 32 4.29 2.60 -0.59
CA PHE A 32 5.04 3.44 0.35
C PHE A 32 6.53 3.36 0.02
N ILE A 33 7.17 4.52 -0.16
CA ILE A 33 8.61 4.64 -0.35
C ILE A 33 9.17 5.34 0.88
N LEU A 34 9.99 4.64 1.67
CA LEU A 34 10.51 5.13 2.94
C LEU A 34 12.02 5.37 2.88
N ASP A 35 12.42 6.57 3.32
CA ASP A 35 13.82 6.91 3.61
C ASP A 35 14.32 6.19 4.85
N ALA A 36 15.37 5.40 4.70
CA ALA A 36 16.15 4.84 5.78
C ALA A 36 17.66 5.09 5.54
N SER A 37 18.01 6.22 4.95
CA SER A 37 19.38 6.71 4.86
C SER A 37 19.91 7.21 6.20
N GLN A 38 21.22 7.40 6.32
CA GLN A 38 21.88 7.94 7.51
C GLN A 38 21.29 9.28 7.97
N SER A 39 20.77 10.10 7.05
CA SER A 39 20.13 11.39 7.39
C SER A 39 18.92 11.25 8.34
N MET A 40 18.30 10.06 8.38
CA MET A 40 17.16 9.72 9.24
C MET A 40 17.54 9.43 10.69
N LEU A 41 18.84 9.38 11.02
CA LEU A 41 19.34 9.43 12.40
C LEU A 41 19.19 10.83 13.03
N GLY A 42 18.98 11.86 12.20
CA GLY A 42 18.75 13.22 12.68
C GLY A 42 17.56 13.31 13.63
N GLN A 43 17.58 14.29 14.52
CA GLN A 43 16.49 14.54 15.47
C GLN A 43 15.42 15.43 14.83
N TRP A 44 14.18 15.22 15.24
CA TRP A 44 13.02 16.07 14.99
C TRP A 44 12.16 16.03 16.27
N GLU A 45 11.88 17.18 16.86
CA GLU A 45 11.12 17.28 18.12
C GLU A 45 11.60 16.31 19.22
N GLY A 46 12.93 16.17 19.38
CA GLY A 46 13.54 15.32 20.40
C GLY A 46 13.49 13.81 20.12
N LYS A 47 13.06 13.38 18.94
CA LYS A 47 13.09 11.97 18.51
C LYS A 47 13.82 11.82 17.17
N GLN A 48 14.42 10.65 16.95
CA GLN A 48 15.01 10.36 15.63
C GLN A 48 13.94 10.35 14.55
N LYS A 49 14.22 10.97 13.40
CA LYS A 49 13.31 11.04 12.24
C LYS A 49 12.81 9.66 11.83
N ILE A 50 13.67 8.63 11.83
CA ILE A 50 13.27 7.26 11.49
C ILE A 50 12.19 6.71 12.46
N LYS A 51 12.27 7.05 13.75
CA LYS A 51 11.29 6.58 14.75
C LYS A 51 9.94 7.22 14.54
N ILE A 52 9.92 8.51 14.18
CA ILE A 52 8.69 9.23 13.85
C ILE A 52 8.09 8.65 12.57
N ALA A 53 8.87 8.54 11.49
CA ALA A 53 8.39 8.05 10.19
C ALA A 53 7.84 6.62 10.28
N THR A 54 8.56 5.70 10.94
CA THR A 54 8.10 4.31 11.12
C THR A 54 6.86 4.21 12.01
N SER A 55 6.73 5.05 13.04
CA SER A 55 5.52 5.11 13.87
C SER A 55 4.31 5.63 13.09
N LEU A 56 4.47 6.71 12.32
CA LEU A 56 3.41 7.26 11.49
C LEU A 56 2.92 6.24 10.46
N LEU A 57 3.86 5.58 9.77
CA LEU A 57 3.51 4.58 8.78
C LEU A 57 2.87 3.33 9.41
N SER A 58 3.32 2.91 10.60
CA SER A 58 2.66 1.82 11.35
C SER A 58 1.22 2.17 11.70
N ASN A 59 0.96 3.39 12.17
CA ASN A 59 -0.41 3.84 12.48
C ASN A 59 -1.27 3.93 11.21
N LEU A 60 -0.68 4.37 10.10
CA LEU A 60 -1.37 4.37 8.80
C LEU A 60 -1.76 2.97 8.36
N MET A 61 -0.93 1.95 8.61
CA MET A 61 -1.29 0.55 8.34
C MET A 61 -2.48 0.10 9.19
N ASP A 62 -2.57 0.54 10.44
CA ASP A 62 -3.72 0.28 11.30
C ASP A 62 -5.00 0.97 10.81
N SER A 63 -4.90 2.13 10.18
CA SER A 63 -6.05 2.78 9.53
C SER A 63 -6.46 2.07 8.23
N LEU A 64 -5.49 1.74 7.38
CA LEU A 64 -5.75 1.18 6.05
C LEU A 64 -6.29 -0.26 6.08
N LYS A 65 -6.00 -1.03 7.14
CA LYS A 65 -6.49 -2.43 7.25
C LYS A 65 -8.01 -2.57 7.21
N HIS A 66 -8.74 -1.50 7.50
CA HIS A 66 -10.21 -1.49 7.48
C HIS A 66 -10.80 -1.03 6.14
N VAL A 67 -9.96 -0.55 5.21
CA VAL A 67 -10.39 -0.05 3.91
C VAL A 67 -10.48 -1.21 2.92
N LYS A 68 -11.65 -1.38 2.31
CA LYS A 68 -11.88 -2.45 1.32
C LYS A 68 -11.13 -2.14 0.02
N ASN A 69 -10.68 -3.19 -0.67
CA ASN A 69 -10.05 -3.13 -2.00
C ASN A 69 -8.76 -2.32 -2.10
N VAL A 70 -8.06 -2.13 -0.97
CA VAL A 70 -6.72 -1.55 -0.94
C VAL A 70 -5.67 -2.66 -0.89
N GLN A 71 -4.64 -2.54 -1.73
CA GLN A 71 -3.39 -3.28 -1.61
C GLN A 71 -2.27 -2.29 -1.30
N VAL A 72 -1.38 -2.65 -0.38
CA VAL A 72 -0.23 -1.81 0.00
C VAL A 72 1.08 -2.55 -0.25
N ALA A 73 2.14 -1.79 -0.49
CA ALA A 73 3.51 -2.28 -0.64
C ALA A 73 4.49 -1.32 0.04
N LEU A 74 5.71 -1.80 0.33
CA LEU A 74 6.77 -1.01 0.95
C LEU A 74 8.08 -1.18 0.17
N ARG A 75 8.58 -0.09 -0.40
CA ARG A 75 9.96 0.08 -0.86
C ARG A 75 10.72 0.92 0.15
N VAL A 76 11.95 0.51 0.45
CA VAL A 76 12.84 1.23 1.37
C VAL A 76 14.16 1.49 0.67
N TYR A 77 14.76 2.65 0.94
CA TYR A 77 16.07 2.99 0.41
C TYR A 77 17.04 3.44 1.51
N GLY A 78 18.33 3.23 1.25
CA GLY A 78 19.41 3.61 2.16
C GLY A 78 19.56 2.70 3.39
N HIS A 79 18.88 1.55 3.46
CA HIS A 79 18.92 0.67 4.64
C HIS A 79 19.87 -0.52 4.52
N GLN A 80 20.46 -0.79 3.35
CA GLN A 80 21.21 -2.03 3.13
C GLN A 80 22.73 -1.85 3.26
N PHE A 81 23.26 -0.70 2.84
CA PHE A 81 24.71 -0.48 2.78
C PHE A 81 25.13 0.66 3.70
N SER A 82 25.93 0.37 4.72
CA SER A 82 26.35 1.37 5.70
C SER A 82 27.44 2.29 5.15
N VAL A 83 27.15 3.60 5.14
CA VAL A 83 28.13 4.66 4.82
C VAL A 83 29.28 4.65 5.82
N ALA A 84 29.01 4.38 7.10
CA ALA A 84 30.02 4.33 8.16
C ALA A 84 31.02 3.18 7.96
N GLN A 85 30.62 2.11 7.28
CA GLN A 85 31.49 1.00 6.91
C GLN A 85 32.19 1.21 5.55
N GLY A 86 32.12 2.42 4.98
CA GLY A 86 32.69 2.76 3.67
C GLY A 86 31.88 2.25 2.47
N LYS A 87 30.74 1.59 2.68
CA LYS A 87 29.90 1.01 1.61
C LYS A 87 28.84 2.01 1.16
N ARG A 88 29.21 2.93 0.27
CA ARG A 88 28.27 3.88 -0.36
C ARG A 88 27.68 3.26 -1.63
N SER A 89 26.37 3.16 -1.70
CA SER A 89 25.66 2.69 -2.89
C SER A 89 24.68 3.75 -3.38
N CYS A 90 24.80 4.22 -4.62
CA CYS A 90 23.83 5.14 -5.22
C CYS A 90 22.54 4.43 -5.68
N GLU A 91 22.44 3.12 -5.43
CA GLU A 91 21.36 2.25 -5.88
C GLU A 91 20.74 1.45 -4.72
N ASP A 92 21.02 1.83 -3.46
CA ASP A 92 20.49 1.17 -2.26
C ASP A 92 18.97 1.40 -2.13
N THR A 93 18.19 0.51 -2.76
CA THR A 93 16.73 0.51 -2.71
C THR A 93 16.17 -0.89 -2.93
N LYS A 94 15.11 -1.24 -2.19
CA LYS A 94 14.49 -2.56 -2.31
C LYS A 94 12.99 -2.53 -2.01
N LEU A 95 12.24 -3.27 -2.82
CA LEU A 95 10.87 -3.64 -2.51
C LEU A 95 10.90 -4.68 -1.38
N GLU A 96 10.66 -4.23 -0.16
CA GLU A 96 10.75 -5.06 1.04
C GLU A 96 9.47 -5.84 1.31
N VAL A 97 8.33 -5.27 0.94
CA VAL A 97 7.03 -5.94 1.00
C VAL A 97 6.29 -5.66 -0.31
N PRO A 98 6.05 -6.68 -1.15
CA PRO A 98 5.32 -6.51 -2.41
C PRO A 98 3.82 -6.30 -2.16
N PHE A 99 3.12 -5.81 -3.18
CA PHE A 99 1.67 -5.65 -3.14
C PHE A 99 0.96 -6.95 -2.80
N SER A 100 0.12 -6.90 -1.77
CA SER A 100 -0.76 -8.01 -1.41
C SER A 100 -1.95 -7.48 -0.62
N TYR A 101 -2.98 -8.32 -0.49
CA TYR A 101 -4.03 -8.08 0.49
C TYR A 101 -3.53 -8.50 1.88
N ASN A 102 -3.96 -7.77 2.92
CA ASN A 102 -3.72 -8.12 4.32
C ASN A 102 -2.23 -8.26 4.72
N ASN A 103 -1.31 -7.58 4.03
CA ASN A 103 0.12 -7.57 4.36
C ASN A 103 0.55 -6.44 5.32
N TYR A 104 -0.41 -5.77 5.96
CA TYR A 104 -0.18 -4.65 6.89
C TYR A 104 0.80 -5.01 8.02
N GLU A 105 0.66 -6.20 8.63
CA GLU A 105 1.57 -6.66 9.69
C GLU A 105 2.97 -6.99 9.17
N ALA A 106 3.11 -7.43 7.92
CA ALA A 106 4.42 -7.64 7.30
C ALA A 106 5.15 -6.30 7.12
N ILE A 107 4.44 -5.25 6.68
CA ILE A 107 4.98 -3.88 6.63
C ILE A 107 5.40 -3.43 8.02
N LYS A 108 4.52 -3.51 9.03
CA LYS A 108 4.83 -3.11 10.41
C LYS A 108 6.05 -3.86 10.97
N LYS A 109 6.18 -5.16 10.70
CA LYS A 109 7.36 -5.96 11.08
C LYS A 109 8.63 -5.43 10.40
N LYS A 110 8.57 -5.14 9.10
CA LYS A 110 9.71 -4.57 8.37
C LYS A 110 10.14 -3.22 8.95
N LEU A 111 9.19 -2.31 9.19
CA LEU A 111 9.46 -0.98 9.77
C LEU A 111 10.24 -1.07 11.09
N LYS A 112 9.89 -2.02 11.96
CA LYS A 112 10.57 -2.23 13.25
C LYS A 112 12.03 -2.68 13.10
N SER A 113 12.38 -3.33 11.98
CA SER A 113 13.74 -3.83 11.71
C SER A 113 14.66 -2.83 11.00
N LEU A 114 14.13 -1.67 10.57
CA LEU A 114 14.91 -0.72 9.78
C LEU A 114 15.97 -0.01 10.62
N HIS A 115 17.17 0.11 10.04
CA HIS A 115 18.28 0.84 10.60
C HIS A 115 18.77 1.88 9.58
N PRO A 116 18.79 3.17 9.93
CA PRO A 116 19.17 4.21 8.99
C PRO A 116 20.69 4.33 8.82
N VAL A 117 21.27 3.69 7.82
CA VAL A 117 22.75 3.52 7.71
C VAL A 117 23.37 3.98 6.39
N GLY A 118 22.57 4.11 5.34
CA GLY A 118 23.03 4.28 3.95
C GLY A 118 22.90 5.68 3.38
N THR A 119 23.01 5.76 2.07
CA THR A 119 22.86 6.98 1.25
C THR A 119 21.38 7.25 0.94
N THR A 120 21.06 8.38 0.29
CA THR A 120 19.68 8.82 0.00
C THR A 120 19.36 8.75 -1.51
N PRO A 121 19.31 7.56 -2.15
CA PRO A 121 19.06 7.44 -3.60
C PRO A 121 17.57 7.54 -3.95
N ILE A 122 16.93 8.67 -3.63
CA ILE A 122 15.48 8.86 -3.83
C ILE A 122 15.08 8.80 -5.32
N ALA A 123 15.86 9.42 -6.20
CA ALA A 123 15.57 9.43 -7.64
C ALA A 123 15.58 8.01 -8.24
N TYR A 124 16.60 7.21 -7.89
CA TYR A 124 16.70 5.82 -8.33
C TYR A 124 15.58 4.94 -7.71
N SER A 125 15.22 5.19 -6.45
CA SER A 125 14.12 4.50 -5.79
C SER A 125 12.77 4.76 -6.47
N LEU A 126 12.52 6.00 -6.88
CA LEU A 126 11.33 6.38 -7.65
C LEU A 126 11.34 5.74 -9.04
N GLN A 127 12.50 5.69 -9.71
CA GLN A 127 12.61 5.00 -10.99
C GLN A 127 12.24 3.52 -10.87
N LYS A 128 12.78 2.80 -9.88
CA LYS A 128 12.46 1.39 -9.63
C LYS A 128 11.02 1.15 -9.20
N SER A 129 10.37 2.16 -8.61
CA SER A 129 8.99 2.05 -8.16
C SER A 129 7.99 1.81 -9.28
N ALA A 130 8.32 2.22 -10.51
CA ALA A 130 7.49 1.96 -11.69
C ALA A 130 7.27 0.46 -11.94
N ASP A 131 8.29 -0.36 -11.68
CA ASP A 131 8.27 -1.80 -11.92
C ASP A 131 7.65 -2.60 -10.76
N ASP A 132 7.37 -1.96 -9.62
CA ASP A 132 6.83 -2.63 -8.44
C ASP A 132 5.32 -2.89 -8.54
N PHE A 133 4.62 -2.17 -9.44
CA PHE A 133 3.18 -2.31 -9.60
C PHE A 133 2.85 -3.50 -10.49
N PRO A 134 2.09 -4.51 -9.99
CA PRO A 134 1.69 -5.63 -10.83
C PRO A 134 0.73 -5.15 -11.93
N PRO A 135 0.68 -5.85 -13.08
CA PRO A 135 -0.21 -5.48 -14.17
C PRO A 135 -1.67 -5.34 -13.70
N CYS A 136 -2.39 -4.42 -14.34
CA CYS A 136 -3.83 -4.34 -14.18
C CYS A 136 -4.46 -5.51 -14.92
N SER A 137 -5.34 -6.24 -14.24
CA SER A 137 -6.31 -7.11 -14.91
C SER A 137 -7.36 -6.20 -15.52
N ASN A 138 -7.17 -5.84 -16.79
CA ASN A 138 -8.14 -5.06 -17.57
C ASN A 138 -9.23 -5.96 -18.11
#